data_AF-A0A945WHZ5-F1
#
_entry.id   AF-A0A945WHZ5-F1
#
_cell.length_a   1.000
_cell.length_b   1.000
_cell.length_c   1.000
_cell.angle_alpha   90.00
_cell.angle_beta   90.00
_cell.angle_gamma   90.00
#
_symmetry.space_group_name_H-M   'P 1'
#
loop_
_entity.id
_entity.type
_entity.pdbx_description
1 polymer ?
#
loop_
_entity_poly.entity_id
_entity_poly.type
_entity_poly.pdbx_seq_one_letter_code
_entity_poly.pdbx_strand_id
1 'polypeptide(L)'
;MSLGFNSSLIALIVVFLAASCEKSEPIILDGHLNSVDATVTDDESTEDLGCDTAHLDDNFIFYNQGEAFLTGGPADSQHFDISNWDLNPCNLRFGFCREHFPTVYDPTYETREGGDFAYDADDRFILVEDGDVKAYSIELLVKHEAVNDTTNGHPILVAYCVLADLPIVYSRNYCGNTHTFALSGYTYHDKRYHWDTEAFVMWDRETESLWFPLAEKSVSGTMDEVQLETFNQSKWRVTTYADIQQNYPTAKLLARDIVVDPPEGWPTIDPADVNCN
;
A
#
# COMPACT_ATOMS: atom_id res chain seq x y z
N MET A 1 -28.03 -15.49 -37.20
CA MET A 1 -28.07 -15.65 -35.74
C MET A 1 -26.63 -15.65 -35.27
N SER A 2 -26.14 -14.49 -34.86
CA SER A 2 -24.81 -14.31 -34.27
C SER A 2 -25.05 -13.85 -32.84
N LEU A 3 -24.51 -14.62 -31.89
CA LEU A 3 -24.63 -14.38 -30.45
C LEU A 3 -23.70 -13.22 -30.08
N GLY A 4 -24.28 -12.15 -29.51
CA GLY A 4 -23.54 -11.04 -28.95
C GLY A 4 -22.94 -11.44 -27.61
N PHE A 5 -21.62 -11.30 -27.48
CA PHE A 5 -20.93 -11.26 -26.20
C PHE A 5 -21.05 -9.84 -25.66
N ASN A 6 -21.64 -9.70 -24.47
CA ASN A 6 -21.71 -8.44 -23.73
C ASN A 6 -20.65 -8.52 -22.63
N SER A 7 -19.42 -8.09 -22.94
CA SER A 7 -18.38 -7.85 -21.92
C SER A 7 -18.47 -6.38 -21.51
N SER A 8 -19.13 -6.13 -20.39
CA SER A 8 -19.06 -4.83 -19.71
C SER A 8 -18.23 -5.06 -18.45
N LEU A 9 -16.91 -4.93 -18.59
CA LEU A 9 -15.99 -4.83 -17.46
C LEU A 9 -15.71 -3.33 -17.27
N ILE A 10 -16.05 -2.84 -16.09
CA ILE A 10 -15.87 -1.45 -15.67
C ILE A 10 -14.35 -1.17 -15.62
N ALA A 11 -13.87 -0.29 -16.50
CA ALA A 11 -12.52 0.25 -16.41
C ALA A 11 -12.55 1.46 -15.47
N LEU A 12 -12.12 1.28 -14.23
CA LEU A 12 -11.84 2.41 -13.33
C LEU A 12 -10.44 2.93 -13.68
N ILE A 13 -10.38 4.04 -14.42
CA ILE A 13 -9.13 4.72 -14.77
C ILE A 13 -8.84 5.75 -13.67
N VAL A 14 -7.78 5.51 -12.89
CA VAL A 14 -7.20 6.52 -12.00
C VAL A 14 -6.37 7.46 -12.86
N VAL A 15 -6.82 8.70 -13.03
CA VAL A 15 -6.05 9.74 -13.72
C VAL A 15 -5.17 10.44 -12.69
N PHE A 16 -3.87 10.23 -12.82
CA PHE A 16 -2.85 10.89 -12.03
C PHE A 16 -2.59 12.29 -12.56
N LEU A 17 -3.09 13.32 -11.86
CA LEU A 17 -2.41 14.62 -11.88
C LEU A 17 -1.34 14.59 -10.78
N ALA A 18 -0.10 14.94 -11.16
CA ALA A 18 0.93 15.34 -10.21
C ALA A 18 0.49 16.64 -9.52
N ALA A 19 -0.33 16.50 -8.48
CA ALA A 19 -0.58 17.57 -7.55
C ALA A 19 0.53 17.50 -6.50
N SER A 20 1.40 18.52 -6.54
CA SER A 20 2.20 18.93 -5.38
C SER A 20 1.32 18.96 -4.14
N CYS A 21 1.93 18.78 -2.97
CA CYS A 21 1.32 18.45 -1.69
C CYS A 21 0.38 19.52 -1.10
N GLU A 22 -0.63 19.91 -1.85
CA GLU A 22 -1.78 20.71 -1.47
C GLU A 22 -2.99 19.79 -1.65
N LYS A 23 -3.78 19.59 -0.59
CA LYS A 23 -5.02 18.78 -0.60
C LYS A 23 -5.82 19.06 -1.87
N SER A 24 -5.77 18.16 -2.85
CA SER A 24 -6.68 18.19 -3.98
C SER A 24 -7.92 17.38 -3.62
N GLU A 25 -9.09 17.96 -3.88
CA GLU A 25 -10.38 17.27 -3.74
C GLU A 25 -10.45 16.07 -4.71
N PRO A 26 -11.21 15.00 -4.37
CA PRO A 26 -11.33 13.83 -5.25
C PRO A 26 -11.92 14.22 -6.61
N ILE A 27 -11.20 13.92 -7.69
CA ILE A 27 -11.64 14.16 -9.06
C ILE A 27 -12.39 12.92 -9.58
N ILE A 28 -13.68 13.05 -9.88
CA ILE A 28 -14.46 12.09 -10.68
C ILE A 28 -14.30 12.47 -12.16
N LEU A 29 -13.80 11.57 -13.01
CA LEU A 29 -13.66 11.83 -14.45
C LEU A 29 -14.62 10.99 -15.30
N ASP A 30 -15.55 11.69 -15.95
CA ASP A 30 -16.33 11.18 -17.07
C ASP A 30 -15.53 11.28 -18.38
N GLY A 31 -15.25 10.12 -19.01
CA GLY A 31 -15.29 9.90 -20.46
C GLY A 31 -14.30 10.61 -21.41
N HIS A 32 -13.61 9.77 -22.19
CA HIS A 32 -12.89 10.02 -23.47
C HIS A 32 -11.39 10.34 -23.43
N LEU A 33 -10.57 9.31 -23.68
CA LEU A 33 -9.15 9.41 -24.01
C LEU A 33 -8.95 9.50 -25.53
N ASN A 34 -8.21 10.51 -25.99
CA ASN A 34 -7.56 10.49 -27.31
C ASN A 34 -6.17 9.86 -27.17
N SER A 35 -5.86 8.95 -28.08
CA SER A 35 -4.61 8.18 -28.16
C SER A 35 -3.38 9.06 -28.33
N VAL A 36 -2.34 8.83 -27.51
CA VAL A 36 -0.96 9.23 -27.82
C VAL A 36 -0.15 7.96 -28.02
N ASP A 37 0.40 7.84 -29.22
CA ASP A 37 1.18 6.73 -29.72
C ASP A 37 2.64 6.86 -29.22
N ALA A 38 3.14 5.84 -28.54
CA ALA A 38 4.53 5.77 -28.09
C ALA A 38 5.13 4.48 -28.67
N THR A 39 5.92 4.63 -29.72
CA THR A 39 6.71 3.55 -30.31
C THR A 39 7.87 3.19 -29.39
N VAL A 40 7.87 1.98 -28.86
CA VAL A 40 8.97 1.37 -28.12
C VAL A 40 9.97 0.75 -29.10
N THR A 41 11.25 1.08 -28.95
CA THR A 41 12.36 0.32 -29.56
C THR A 41 13.14 -0.37 -28.46
N ASP A 42 13.15 -1.70 -28.51
CA ASP A 42 13.95 -2.56 -27.63
C ASP A 42 15.44 -2.46 -27.99
N ASP A 43 16.28 -2.02 -27.06
CA ASP A 43 17.72 -2.27 -27.10
C ASP A 43 18.19 -2.81 -25.75
N GLU A 44 18.48 -4.12 -25.72
CA GLU A 44 19.15 -4.80 -24.63
C GLU A 44 20.62 -4.38 -24.59
N SER A 45 20.93 -3.35 -23.79
CA SER A 45 22.27 -3.19 -23.24
C SER A 45 22.19 -2.85 -21.76
N THR A 46 22.92 -3.64 -20.98
CA THR A 46 23.10 -3.46 -19.54
C THR A 46 23.92 -2.21 -19.28
N GLU A 47 23.25 -1.06 -19.24
CA GLU A 47 23.84 0.15 -18.67
C GLU A 47 23.61 0.17 -17.17
N ASP A 48 24.71 0.27 -16.44
CA ASP A 48 24.75 0.87 -15.12
C ASP A 48 24.08 2.24 -15.24
N LEU A 49 22.79 2.30 -14.91
CA LEU A 49 22.00 3.54 -14.89
C LEU A 49 22.53 4.38 -13.73
N GLY A 50 23.69 4.99 -13.94
CA GLY A 50 24.21 6.04 -13.09
C GLY A 50 23.08 7.00 -12.81
N CYS A 51 22.90 7.35 -11.54
CA CYS A 51 21.86 8.26 -11.12
C CYS A 51 22.03 9.61 -11.84
N ASP A 52 21.35 9.78 -12.97
CA ASP A 52 21.13 11.09 -13.53
C ASP A 52 20.02 11.71 -12.69
N THR A 53 20.42 12.57 -11.76
CA THR A 53 19.50 13.30 -10.88
C THR A 53 18.45 14.11 -11.65
N ALA A 54 18.56 14.20 -12.98
CA ALA A 54 17.53 14.73 -13.87
C ALA A 54 16.15 14.03 -13.76
N HIS A 55 16.06 12.82 -13.20
CA HIS A 55 14.80 12.09 -12.99
C HIS A 55 14.28 12.11 -11.55
N LEU A 56 15.06 12.59 -10.60
CA LEU A 56 14.54 12.89 -9.27
C LEU A 56 13.73 14.17 -9.41
N ASP A 57 12.45 14.13 -9.07
CA ASP A 57 11.72 15.37 -8.85
C ASP A 57 12.45 16.10 -7.72
N ASP A 58 12.94 17.32 -8.01
CA ASP A 58 13.74 18.14 -7.09
C ASP A 58 13.03 18.37 -5.74
N ASN A 59 11.73 18.04 -5.64
CA ASN A 59 10.91 18.18 -4.45
C ASN A 59 10.80 16.92 -3.58
N PHE A 60 11.32 15.76 -4.00
CA PHE A 60 11.19 14.54 -3.19
C PHE A 60 12.09 14.57 -1.97
N ILE A 61 13.37 14.88 -2.17
CA ILE A 61 14.36 14.82 -1.10
C ILE A 61 15.01 16.18 -0.91
N PHE A 62 15.04 16.65 0.32
CA PHE A 62 15.76 17.85 0.71
C PHE A 62 16.71 17.56 1.87
N TYR A 63 17.68 18.45 2.05
CA TYR A 63 18.68 18.33 3.10
C TYR A 63 18.57 19.51 4.05
N ASN A 64 18.57 19.21 5.35
CA ASN A 64 18.54 20.23 6.40
C ASN A 64 19.54 19.85 7.49
N GLN A 65 20.46 20.75 7.83
CA GLN A 65 21.49 20.54 8.87
C GLN A 65 22.35 19.25 8.73
N GLY A 66 22.44 18.69 7.52
CA GLY A 66 23.21 17.47 7.26
C GLY A 66 22.37 16.18 7.32
N GLU A 67 21.09 16.30 7.64
CA GLU A 67 20.09 15.22 7.59
C GLU A 67 19.36 15.28 6.24
N ALA A 68 18.93 14.11 5.76
CA ALA A 68 18.19 13.95 4.52
C ALA A 68 16.73 13.65 4.83
N PHE A 69 15.80 14.32 4.15
CA PHE A 69 14.38 14.19 4.40
C PHE A 69 13.62 13.88 3.11
N LEU A 70 12.67 12.96 3.20
CA LEU A 70 11.68 12.69 2.15
C LEU A 70 10.40 13.48 2.42
N THR A 71 9.93 14.21 1.40
CA THR A 71 8.77 15.09 1.50
C THR A 71 7.46 14.32 1.69
N GLY A 72 6.95 14.23 2.91
CA GLY A 72 5.66 13.58 3.17
C GLY A 72 4.44 14.52 3.22
N GLY A 73 4.61 15.85 3.20
CA GLY A 73 3.51 16.79 3.48
C GLY A 73 3.89 18.25 3.28
N PRO A 74 2.92 19.20 3.34
CA PRO A 74 3.23 20.63 3.37
C PRO A 74 3.81 21.11 4.71
N ALA A 75 3.66 20.36 5.81
CA ALA A 75 4.19 20.73 7.12
C ALA A 75 5.50 19.99 7.43
N ASP A 76 6.44 20.68 8.08
CA ASP A 76 7.75 20.14 8.45
C ASP A 76 7.66 18.82 9.24
N SER A 77 6.63 18.67 10.07
CA SER A 77 6.36 17.47 10.88
C SER A 77 5.81 16.29 10.08
N GLN A 78 5.70 16.40 8.76
CA GLN A 78 5.21 15.34 7.88
C GLN A 78 6.32 14.69 7.06
N HIS A 79 7.52 15.25 7.06
CA HIS A 79 8.65 14.71 6.31
C HIS A 79 9.24 13.50 7.03
N PHE A 80 9.69 12.52 6.26
CA PHE A 80 10.36 11.33 6.80
C PHE A 80 11.85 11.60 6.88
N ASP A 81 12.48 11.31 8.02
CA ASP A 81 13.93 11.30 8.13
C ASP A 81 14.47 10.05 7.42
N ILE A 82 15.26 10.28 6.37
CA ILE A 82 15.84 9.26 5.51
C ILE A 82 17.38 9.29 5.58
N SER A 83 17.94 9.86 6.65
CA SER A 83 19.40 10.02 6.81
C SER A 83 20.15 8.68 6.85
N ASN A 84 19.48 7.59 7.26
CA ASN A 84 19.99 6.22 7.25
C ASN A 84 19.38 5.34 6.15
N TRP A 85 18.84 5.93 5.09
CA TRP A 85 18.11 5.19 4.07
C TRP A 85 18.98 4.21 3.25
N ASP A 86 18.50 2.97 3.09
CA ASP A 86 19.24 1.87 2.43
C ASP A 86 18.97 1.74 0.90
N LEU A 87 17.89 2.34 0.38
CA LEU A 87 17.58 2.25 -1.05
C LEU A 87 18.27 3.33 -1.89
N ASN A 88 18.36 3.14 -3.21
CA ASN A 88 18.89 4.18 -4.09
C ASN A 88 17.80 5.23 -4.34
N PRO A 89 17.95 6.49 -3.93
CA PRO A 89 16.90 7.50 -4.12
C PRO A 89 16.42 7.63 -5.57
N CYS A 90 17.29 7.37 -6.54
CA CYS A 90 17.01 7.52 -7.97
C CYS A 90 16.01 6.49 -8.51
N ASN A 91 15.65 5.51 -7.68
CA ASN A 91 14.64 4.49 -7.94
C ASN A 91 13.28 4.81 -7.27
N LEU A 92 13.20 5.91 -6.54
CA LEU A 92 11.96 6.43 -5.99
C LEU A 92 11.08 6.99 -7.11
N ARG A 93 9.77 6.79 -7.01
CA ARG A 93 8.76 7.24 -7.97
C ARG A 93 7.54 7.77 -7.23
N PHE A 94 6.73 8.56 -7.94
CA PHE A 94 5.55 9.28 -7.42
C PHE A 94 5.84 10.12 -6.17
N GLY A 95 4.81 10.68 -5.52
CA GLY A 95 4.95 11.56 -4.37
C GLY A 95 3.63 12.20 -3.96
N PHE A 96 2.63 11.39 -3.65
CA PHE A 96 1.25 11.86 -3.37
C PHE A 96 1.03 12.41 -1.95
N CYS A 97 2.11 12.65 -1.20
CA CYS A 97 2.12 12.90 0.25
C CYS A 97 1.76 11.65 1.07
N ARG A 98 2.20 11.65 2.33
CA ARG A 98 1.84 10.61 3.28
C ARG A 98 0.33 10.61 3.49
N GLU A 99 -0.23 9.40 3.57
CA GLU A 99 -1.66 9.17 3.85
C GLU A 99 -2.62 9.68 2.77
N HIS A 100 -2.15 9.88 1.54
CA HIS A 100 -3.04 10.16 0.39
C HIS A 100 -4.11 9.10 0.21
N PHE A 101 -3.71 7.84 0.37
CA PHE A 101 -4.60 6.68 0.29
C PHE A 101 -5.20 6.40 1.68
N PRO A 102 -6.53 6.33 1.81
CA PRO A 102 -7.20 6.26 3.10
C PRO A 102 -7.07 4.87 3.72
N THR A 103 -5.95 4.61 4.39
CA THR A 103 -5.70 3.38 5.15
C THR A 103 -6.76 3.18 6.24
N VAL A 104 -7.26 1.96 6.39
CA VAL A 104 -8.25 1.60 7.42
C VAL A 104 -7.54 1.29 8.74
N TYR A 105 -7.97 1.94 9.83
CA TYR A 105 -7.40 1.75 11.18
C TYR A 105 -8.33 0.98 12.14
N ASP A 106 -9.65 1.06 11.93
CA ASP A 106 -10.66 0.37 12.71
C ASP A 106 -11.66 -0.29 11.74
N PRO A 107 -11.33 -1.49 11.22
CA PRO A 107 -12.14 -2.14 10.21
C PRO A 107 -13.46 -2.65 10.78
N THR A 108 -14.56 -2.30 10.11
CA THR A 108 -15.88 -2.89 10.36
C THR A 108 -16.15 -4.01 9.37
N TYR A 109 -17.01 -4.95 9.76
CA TYR A 109 -17.29 -6.15 8.96
C TYR A 109 -18.78 -6.43 8.82
N GLU A 110 -19.13 -7.01 7.68
CA GLU A 110 -20.44 -7.56 7.40
C GLU A 110 -20.38 -9.08 7.23
N THR A 111 -21.42 -9.80 7.63
CA THR A 111 -21.45 -11.28 7.58
C THR A 111 -21.88 -11.82 6.21
N ARG A 112 -22.48 -10.96 5.39
CA ARG A 112 -22.93 -11.17 4.02
C ARG A 112 -23.10 -9.80 3.42
N GLU A 113 -23.00 -9.70 2.10
CA GLU A 113 -23.38 -8.46 1.42
C GLU A 113 -24.83 -8.09 1.72
N GLY A 114 -25.05 -6.82 2.00
CA GLY A 114 -26.37 -6.20 2.06
C GLY A 114 -26.47 -5.06 1.03
N GLY A 115 -27.63 -4.91 0.40
CA GLY A 115 -27.93 -3.80 -0.50
C GLY A 115 -27.76 -4.10 -2.00
N ASP A 116 -27.65 -3.03 -2.80
CA ASP A 116 -27.68 -3.08 -4.28
C ASP A 116 -26.33 -3.45 -4.92
N PHE A 117 -25.28 -3.66 -4.11
CA PHE A 117 -23.93 -3.98 -4.59
C PHE A 117 -23.56 -5.38 -4.14
N ALA A 118 -23.44 -6.30 -5.10
CA ALA A 118 -23.00 -7.67 -4.89
C ALA A 118 -21.63 -7.89 -5.57
N TYR A 119 -20.75 -8.67 -4.94
CA TYR A 119 -19.50 -9.13 -5.53
C TYR A 119 -19.79 -10.17 -6.60
N ASP A 120 -19.01 -10.14 -7.67
CA ASP A 120 -19.01 -11.19 -8.68
C ASP A 120 -18.30 -12.43 -8.16
N ALA A 121 -18.70 -13.61 -8.67
CA ALA A 121 -18.17 -14.90 -8.23
C ALA A 121 -16.63 -15.00 -8.32
N ASP A 122 -16.04 -14.33 -9.31
CA ASP A 122 -14.61 -14.35 -9.60
C ASP A 122 -13.83 -13.22 -8.90
N ASP A 123 -14.51 -12.34 -8.15
CA ASP A 123 -13.85 -11.25 -7.42
C ASP A 123 -12.85 -11.82 -6.42
N ARG A 124 -11.65 -11.23 -6.40
CA ARG A 124 -10.53 -11.71 -5.57
C ARG A 124 -10.58 -11.13 -4.16
N PHE A 125 -10.20 -11.97 -3.19
CA PHE A 125 -10.12 -11.62 -1.78
C PHE A 125 -8.80 -12.12 -1.19
N ILE A 126 -8.27 -11.38 -0.23
CA ILE A 126 -7.37 -11.93 0.78
C ILE A 126 -8.25 -12.52 1.89
N LEU A 127 -8.14 -13.82 2.13
CA LEU A 127 -8.85 -14.52 3.20
C LEU A 127 -7.88 -14.79 4.35
N VAL A 128 -8.25 -14.42 5.57
CA VAL A 128 -7.50 -14.70 6.80
C VAL A 128 -8.34 -15.61 7.70
N GLU A 129 -7.76 -16.75 8.07
CA GLU A 129 -8.38 -17.88 8.77
C GLU A 129 -7.74 -18.09 10.15
N ASP A 130 -7.76 -17.06 10.99
CA ASP A 130 -7.25 -17.11 12.36
C ASP A 130 -8.33 -16.68 13.37
N GLY A 131 -9.04 -17.66 13.94
CA GLY A 131 -10.24 -17.42 14.73
C GLY A 131 -11.45 -17.25 13.81
N ASP A 132 -12.10 -16.08 13.86
CA ASP A 132 -13.12 -15.72 12.89
C ASP A 132 -12.49 -15.54 11.51
N VAL A 133 -13.12 -16.11 10.48
CA VAL A 133 -12.65 -15.95 9.10
C VAL A 133 -12.97 -14.54 8.63
N LYS A 134 -11.96 -13.80 8.18
CA LYS A 134 -12.10 -12.44 7.66
C LYS A 134 -11.68 -12.39 6.19
N ALA A 135 -12.43 -11.67 5.38
CA ALA A 135 -12.22 -11.56 3.96
C ALA A 135 -12.11 -10.08 3.54
N TYR A 136 -11.04 -9.76 2.83
CA TYR A 136 -10.72 -8.40 2.36
C TYR A 136 -10.77 -8.42 0.84
N SER A 137 -11.74 -7.74 0.22
CA SER A 137 -11.81 -7.71 -1.23
C SER A 137 -10.62 -6.93 -1.79
N ILE A 138 -10.04 -7.42 -2.88
CA ILE A 138 -8.97 -6.70 -3.56
C ILE A 138 -9.47 -5.34 -4.05
N GLU A 139 -10.73 -5.22 -4.47
CA GLU A 139 -11.36 -3.94 -4.82
C GLU A 139 -11.27 -2.90 -3.68
N LEU A 140 -11.62 -3.29 -2.45
CA LEU A 140 -11.52 -2.39 -1.30
C LEU A 140 -10.07 -2.11 -0.93
N LEU A 141 -9.19 -3.11 -1.05
CA LEU A 141 -7.76 -2.90 -0.84
C LEU A 141 -7.14 -2.02 -1.92
N VAL A 142 -7.66 -1.96 -3.15
CA VAL A 142 -7.21 -0.97 -4.15
C VAL A 142 -7.59 0.44 -3.71
N LYS A 143 -8.77 0.62 -3.10
CA LYS A 143 -9.24 1.93 -2.62
C LYS A 143 -8.50 2.41 -1.37
N HIS A 144 -8.28 1.50 -0.41
CA HIS A 144 -7.74 1.83 0.92
C HIS A 144 -6.23 1.55 1.03
N GLU A 145 -5.69 0.73 0.14
CA GLU A 145 -4.31 0.19 0.05
C GLU A 145 -3.81 -0.61 1.26
N ALA A 146 -4.25 -0.29 2.46
CA ALA A 146 -3.91 -0.96 3.70
C ALA A 146 -5.08 -0.99 4.70
N VAL A 147 -5.12 -2.06 5.51
CA VAL A 147 -6.05 -2.29 6.61
C VAL A 147 -5.27 -2.78 7.82
N ASN A 148 -5.25 -1.97 8.87
CA ASN A 148 -4.74 -2.34 10.18
C ASN A 148 -5.85 -3.04 10.95
N ASP A 149 -5.75 -4.35 11.13
CA ASP A 149 -6.78 -5.18 11.78
C ASP A 149 -6.21 -5.98 12.96
N THR A 150 -7.08 -6.65 13.71
CA THR A 150 -6.75 -7.68 14.71
C THR A 150 -7.55 -8.96 14.45
N THR A 151 -6.85 -10.09 14.32
CA THR A 151 -7.47 -11.43 14.18
C THR A 151 -7.03 -12.32 15.33
N ASN A 152 -7.98 -12.93 16.05
CA ASN A 152 -7.70 -13.78 17.22
C ASN A 152 -6.72 -13.16 18.26
N GLY A 153 -6.76 -11.83 18.42
CA GLY A 153 -5.84 -11.08 19.29
C GLY A 153 -4.47 -10.74 18.68
N HIS A 154 -4.17 -11.20 17.46
CA HIS A 154 -2.97 -10.85 16.72
C HIS A 154 -3.20 -9.60 15.87
N PRO A 155 -2.42 -8.52 16.07
CA PRO A 155 -2.51 -7.34 15.22
C PRO A 155 -1.86 -7.64 13.86
N ILE A 156 -2.62 -7.46 12.78
CA ILE A 156 -2.19 -7.75 11.41
C ILE A 156 -2.35 -6.52 10.52
N LEU A 157 -1.49 -6.41 9.52
CA LEU A 157 -1.63 -5.51 8.38
C LEU A 157 -2.09 -6.36 7.19
N VAL A 158 -3.22 -6.00 6.59
CA VAL A 158 -3.65 -6.56 5.30
C VAL A 158 -3.53 -5.46 4.26
N ALA A 159 -2.78 -5.69 3.19
CA ALA A 159 -2.55 -4.70 2.16
C ALA A 159 -2.50 -5.35 0.77
N TYR A 160 -2.69 -4.54 -0.26
CA TYR A 160 -2.53 -5.00 -1.65
C TYR A 160 -1.90 -3.89 -2.48
N CYS A 161 -0.73 -4.18 -3.06
CA CYS A 161 -0.10 -3.25 -4.00
C CYS A 161 -0.54 -3.57 -5.42
N VAL A 162 -1.28 -2.66 -6.04
CA VAL A 162 -1.82 -2.82 -7.39
C VAL A 162 -0.72 -2.93 -8.44
N LEU A 163 0.34 -2.13 -8.31
CA LEU A 163 1.46 -2.08 -9.26
C LEU A 163 2.24 -3.41 -9.29
N ALA A 164 2.28 -4.12 -8.17
CA ALA A 164 3.01 -5.37 -8.02
C ALA A 164 2.11 -6.63 -8.04
N ASP A 165 0.79 -6.50 -8.14
CA ASP A 165 -0.19 -7.58 -7.86
C ASP A 165 0.19 -8.35 -6.58
N LEU A 166 0.56 -7.61 -5.53
CA LEU A 166 1.19 -8.15 -4.35
C LEU A 166 0.22 -8.13 -3.15
N PRO A 167 -0.35 -9.29 -2.76
CA PRO A 167 -1.11 -9.42 -1.52
C PRO A 167 -0.16 -9.51 -0.32
N ILE A 168 -0.46 -8.76 0.74
CA ILE A 168 0.35 -8.68 1.95
C ILE A 168 -0.51 -9.00 3.17
N VAL A 169 -0.02 -9.90 4.03
CA VAL A 169 -0.50 -10.06 5.40
C VAL A 169 0.70 -10.13 6.34
N TYR A 170 0.94 -9.07 7.10
CA TYR A 170 2.05 -8.95 8.05
C TYR A 170 1.55 -8.89 9.49
N SER A 171 2.38 -9.35 10.43
CA SER A 171 2.26 -8.97 11.84
C SER A 171 2.57 -7.49 11.99
N ARG A 172 1.84 -6.83 12.89
CA ARG A 172 2.15 -5.46 13.31
C ARG A 172 2.77 -5.39 14.70
N ASN A 173 3.01 -6.53 15.33
CA ASN A 173 3.64 -6.58 16.64
C ASN A 173 5.16 -6.66 16.49
N TYR A 174 5.86 -5.63 16.98
CA TYR A 174 7.30 -5.59 17.07
C TYR A 174 7.68 -5.29 18.53
N CYS A 175 8.46 -6.18 19.13
CA CYS A 175 8.94 -6.05 20.51
C CYS A 175 7.82 -5.83 21.56
N GLY A 176 6.64 -6.41 21.32
CA GLY A 176 5.47 -6.25 22.20
C GLY A 176 4.66 -4.98 21.95
N ASN A 177 5.11 -4.09 21.06
CA ASN A 177 4.39 -2.91 20.63
C ASN A 177 3.62 -3.17 19.33
N THR A 178 2.41 -2.62 19.22
CA THR A 178 1.62 -2.70 17.99
C THR A 178 1.84 -1.46 17.16
N HIS A 179 2.32 -1.65 15.93
CA HIS A 179 2.55 -0.58 14.97
C HIS A 179 1.35 -0.39 14.05
N THR A 180 1.22 0.80 13.50
CA THR A 180 0.13 1.22 12.63
C THR A 180 0.73 1.70 11.34
N PHE A 181 0.49 0.93 10.29
CA PHE A 181 1.04 1.19 8.99
C PHE A 181 0.12 2.11 8.19
N ALA A 182 0.71 2.93 7.33
CA ALA A 182 0.04 3.71 6.31
C ALA A 182 0.96 3.81 5.08
N LEU A 183 0.50 4.47 4.03
CA LEU A 183 1.32 4.69 2.84
C LEU A 183 2.02 6.04 2.86
N SER A 184 3.27 6.04 2.37
CA SER A 184 4.11 7.24 2.30
C SER A 184 3.72 8.18 1.16
N GLY A 185 2.93 7.69 0.19
CA GLY A 185 2.65 8.39 -1.07
C GLY A 185 3.69 8.14 -2.16
N TYR A 186 4.75 7.39 -1.85
CA TYR A 186 5.81 7.02 -2.78
C TYR A 186 5.74 5.54 -3.14
N THR A 187 6.33 5.23 -4.29
CA THR A 187 6.65 3.87 -4.72
C THR A 187 8.14 3.78 -5.02
N TYR A 188 8.63 2.56 -5.13
CA TYR A 188 10.02 2.28 -5.41
C TYR A 188 10.13 1.18 -6.46
N HIS A 189 10.99 1.42 -7.46
CA HIS A 189 11.22 0.52 -8.58
C HIS A 189 12.71 0.25 -8.76
N ASP A 190 13.13 -1.00 -8.56
CA ASP A 190 14.53 -1.38 -8.66
C ASP A 190 14.66 -2.84 -9.08
N LYS A 191 15.45 -3.03 -10.15
CA LYS A 191 15.73 -4.33 -10.79
C LYS A 191 16.32 -5.38 -9.84
N ARG A 192 16.89 -4.96 -8.71
CA ARG A 192 17.43 -5.87 -7.69
C ARG A 192 16.33 -6.62 -6.94
N TYR A 193 15.14 -6.03 -6.84
CA TYR A 193 14.00 -6.64 -6.19
C TYR A 193 13.07 -7.27 -7.23
N HIS A 194 12.25 -8.23 -6.78
CA HIS A 194 11.51 -9.18 -7.62
C HIS A 194 10.92 -8.59 -8.93
N TRP A 195 11.18 -9.28 -10.05
CA TRP A 195 10.58 -9.08 -11.38
C TRP A 195 10.61 -7.66 -11.98
N ASP A 196 11.59 -6.83 -11.63
CA ASP A 196 11.66 -5.45 -12.15
C ASP A 196 10.34 -4.70 -11.88
N THR A 197 9.76 -4.95 -10.70
CA THR A 197 8.42 -4.52 -10.33
C THR A 197 8.46 -3.33 -9.40
N GLU A 198 7.48 -2.44 -9.55
CA GLU A 198 7.29 -1.26 -8.71
C GLU A 198 6.29 -1.57 -7.60
N ALA A 199 6.60 -1.17 -6.37
CA ALA A 199 5.69 -1.34 -5.23
C ALA A 199 5.67 -0.09 -4.35
N PHE A 200 4.58 0.07 -3.58
CA PHE A 200 4.47 1.17 -2.62
C PHE A 200 5.57 1.12 -1.56
N VAL A 201 5.88 2.28 -1.00
CA VAL A 201 6.64 2.41 0.25
C VAL A 201 5.63 2.71 1.36
N MET A 202 5.59 1.83 2.35
CA MET A 202 4.76 1.99 3.55
C MET A 202 5.54 2.77 4.60
N TRP A 203 4.87 3.17 5.67
CA TRP A 203 5.51 3.69 6.87
C TRP A 203 4.69 3.31 8.11
N ASP A 204 5.33 3.28 9.28
CA ASP A 204 4.62 3.11 10.54
C ASP A 204 4.56 4.44 11.32
N ARG A 205 3.42 4.71 11.93
CA ARG A 205 3.17 5.99 12.61
C ARG A 205 3.95 6.16 13.91
N GLU A 206 4.21 5.06 14.59
CA GLU A 206 4.79 5.07 15.92
C GLU A 206 6.27 5.45 15.89
N THR A 207 6.99 5.08 14.83
CA THR A 207 8.43 5.33 14.69
C THR A 207 8.80 6.20 13.49
N GLU A 208 7.83 6.51 12.64
CA GLU A 208 7.99 7.21 11.37
C GLU A 208 8.99 6.55 10.40
N SER A 209 9.23 5.25 10.57
CA SER A 209 10.13 4.48 9.71
C SER A 209 9.44 4.09 8.41
N LEU A 210 10.18 4.08 7.31
CA LEU A 210 9.68 3.65 6.01
C LEU A 210 10.00 2.18 5.76
N TRP A 211 9.05 1.46 5.16
CA TRP A 211 9.12 0.01 4.95
C TRP A 211 8.86 -0.33 3.50
N PHE A 212 9.70 -1.21 2.94
CA PHE A 212 9.56 -1.64 1.55
C PHE A 212 9.25 -3.13 1.47
N PRO A 213 8.01 -3.51 1.06
CA PRO A 213 7.60 -4.92 1.03
C PRO A 213 8.50 -5.83 0.20
N LEU A 214 9.01 -5.35 -0.94
CA LEU A 214 9.86 -6.18 -1.81
C LEU A 214 11.29 -6.35 -1.28
N ALA A 215 11.74 -5.51 -0.35
CA ALA A 215 12.97 -5.72 0.42
C ALA A 215 12.73 -6.51 1.72
N GLU A 216 11.47 -6.79 2.06
CA GLU A 216 11.05 -7.52 3.27
C GLU A 216 11.53 -6.87 4.58
N LYS A 217 11.77 -5.55 4.60
CA LYS A 217 12.30 -4.83 5.77
C LYS A 217 11.95 -3.34 5.79
N SER A 218 12.20 -2.72 6.93
CA SER A 218 12.35 -1.27 7.06
C SER A 218 13.61 -0.81 6.33
N VAL A 219 13.53 0.36 5.70
CA VAL A 219 14.59 0.91 4.84
C VAL A 219 15.09 2.28 5.28
N SER A 220 14.51 2.85 6.35
CA SER A 220 14.97 4.09 6.99
C SER A 220 14.31 4.29 8.35
N GLY A 221 14.76 5.29 9.09
CA GLY A 221 14.19 5.67 10.38
C GLY A 221 14.63 4.75 11.52
N THR A 222 13.87 4.80 12.61
CA THR A 222 14.20 4.10 13.86
C THR A 222 14.19 2.57 13.72
N MET A 223 13.37 2.04 12.82
CA MET A 223 13.20 0.60 12.58
C MET A 223 14.11 0.07 11.48
N ASP A 224 15.06 0.86 10.96
CA ASP A 224 15.95 0.46 9.87
C ASP A 224 16.54 -0.96 10.03
N GLU A 225 16.60 -1.70 8.93
CA GLU A 225 16.96 -3.13 8.84
C GLU A 225 16.04 -4.14 9.56
N VAL A 226 15.06 -3.70 10.35
CA VAL A 226 14.07 -4.61 10.97
C VAL A 226 13.24 -5.28 9.87
N GLN A 227 13.14 -6.60 9.93
CA GLN A 227 12.42 -7.40 8.95
C GLN A 227 10.90 -7.22 9.09
N LEU A 228 10.20 -7.23 7.96
CA LEU A 228 8.74 -7.32 7.93
C LEU A 228 8.33 -8.72 8.38
N GLU A 229 7.66 -8.80 9.53
CA GLU A 229 7.23 -10.08 10.10
C GLU A 229 6.00 -10.61 9.34
N THR A 230 6.21 -11.60 8.47
CA THR A 230 5.09 -12.20 7.73
C THR A 230 4.09 -12.85 8.68
N PHE A 231 2.79 -12.63 8.45
CA PHE A 231 1.78 -13.38 9.17
C PHE A 231 1.80 -14.85 8.73
N ASN A 232 1.40 -15.76 9.60
CA ASN A 232 1.47 -17.20 9.37
C ASN A 232 0.83 -17.58 8.01
N GLN A 233 1.66 -18.01 7.06
CA GLN A 233 1.22 -18.29 5.68
C GLN A 233 0.19 -19.43 5.59
N SER A 234 0.08 -20.29 6.60
CA SER A 234 -0.98 -21.31 6.65
C SER A 234 -2.35 -20.75 7.06
N LYS A 235 -2.41 -19.49 7.47
CA LYS A 235 -3.59 -18.80 7.99
C LYS A 235 -4.17 -17.80 7.02
N TRP A 236 -3.62 -17.64 5.83
CA TRP A 236 -4.19 -16.73 4.85
C TRP A 236 -3.86 -17.16 3.43
N ARG A 237 -4.67 -16.71 2.48
CA ARG A 237 -4.48 -16.95 1.04
C ARG A 237 -5.28 -15.97 0.21
N VAL A 238 -4.91 -15.84 -1.06
CA VAL A 238 -5.80 -15.22 -2.05
C VAL A 238 -6.83 -16.26 -2.52
N THR A 239 -8.08 -15.83 -2.64
CA THR A 239 -9.18 -16.66 -3.12
C THR A 239 -10.23 -15.85 -3.87
N THR A 240 -11.32 -16.49 -4.28
CA THR A 240 -12.45 -15.84 -4.96
C THR A 240 -13.67 -15.76 -4.06
N TYR A 241 -14.59 -14.87 -4.40
CA TYR A 241 -15.87 -14.75 -3.69
C TYR A 241 -16.68 -16.04 -3.72
N ALA A 242 -16.70 -16.75 -4.86
CA ALA A 242 -17.38 -18.04 -4.97
C ALA A 242 -16.87 -19.07 -3.95
N ASP A 243 -15.55 -19.15 -3.74
CA ASP A 243 -14.95 -20.02 -2.72
C ASP A 243 -15.39 -19.62 -1.31
N ILE A 244 -15.41 -18.31 -1.01
CA ILE A 244 -15.88 -17.78 0.27
C ILE A 244 -17.34 -18.15 0.51
N GLN A 245 -18.21 -17.91 -0.47
CA GLN A 245 -19.64 -18.23 -0.35
C GLN A 245 -19.89 -19.72 -0.14
N GLN A 246 -19.12 -20.58 -0.81
CA GLN A 246 -19.28 -22.02 -0.74
C GLN A 246 -18.73 -22.62 0.55
N ASN A 247 -17.52 -22.21 0.95
CA ASN A 247 -16.74 -22.90 1.97
C ASN A 247 -16.67 -22.13 3.30
N TYR A 248 -16.98 -20.84 3.31
CA TYR A 248 -16.88 -19.97 4.49
C TYR A 248 -18.14 -19.12 4.68
N PRO A 249 -19.33 -19.73 4.88
CA PRO A 249 -20.61 -19.02 4.96
C PRO A 249 -20.75 -18.08 6.17
N THR A 250 -19.78 -18.09 7.09
CA THR A 250 -19.71 -17.22 8.27
C THR A 250 -18.56 -16.21 8.19
N ALA A 251 -17.85 -16.15 7.06
CA ALA A 251 -16.78 -15.18 6.85
C ALA A 251 -17.31 -13.75 7.02
N LYS A 252 -16.47 -12.94 7.66
CA LYS A 252 -16.67 -11.51 7.86
C LYS A 252 -16.01 -10.77 6.72
N LEU A 253 -16.80 -10.17 5.83
CA LEU A 253 -16.32 -9.35 4.73
C LEU A 253 -16.02 -7.95 5.27
N LEU A 254 -14.91 -7.35 4.86
CA LEU A 254 -14.62 -5.93 5.14
C LEU A 254 -15.77 -5.07 4.60
N ALA A 255 -16.32 -4.19 5.43
CA ALA A 255 -17.45 -3.35 5.03
C ALA A 255 -17.07 -2.38 3.90
N ARG A 256 -17.98 -2.19 2.93
CA ARG A 256 -17.73 -1.35 1.74
C ARG A 256 -17.81 0.16 2.02
N ASP A 257 -18.58 0.56 3.02
CA ASP A 257 -18.91 1.95 3.35
C ASP A 257 -17.95 2.58 4.37
N ILE A 258 -16.77 1.97 4.55
CA ILE A 258 -15.73 2.54 5.41
C ILE A 258 -15.23 3.85 4.78
N VAL A 259 -15.39 4.92 5.54
CA VAL A 259 -14.80 6.24 5.30
C VAL A 259 -13.78 6.47 6.41
N VAL A 260 -12.55 6.78 6.02
CA VAL A 260 -11.46 6.99 6.96
C VAL A 260 -10.91 8.38 6.76
N ASP A 261 -10.96 9.18 7.81
CA ASP A 261 -10.14 10.37 7.90
C ASP A 261 -8.81 9.98 8.56
N PRO A 262 -7.67 10.49 8.05
CA PRO A 262 -6.42 10.25 8.73
C PRO A 262 -6.41 10.93 10.11
N PRO A 263 -5.96 10.24 11.17
CA PRO A 263 -5.94 10.77 12.54
C PRO A 263 -5.06 12.03 12.63
N GLU A 264 -5.52 13.04 13.37
CA GLU A 264 -4.79 14.32 13.53
C GLU A 264 -3.45 14.18 14.28
N GLY A 265 -3.27 13.11 15.04
CA GLY A 265 -2.05 12.82 15.78
C GLY A 265 -1.97 11.35 16.17
N TRP A 266 -0.77 10.91 16.53
CA TRP A 266 -0.51 9.51 16.85
C TRP A 266 0.47 9.35 18.01
N PRO A 267 0.34 8.30 18.85
CA PRO A 267 1.36 7.96 19.83
C PRO A 267 2.69 7.65 19.15
N THR A 268 3.77 8.23 19.64
CA THR A 268 5.14 7.87 19.23
C THR A 268 5.71 6.85 20.21
N ILE A 269 6.49 5.90 19.69
CA ILE A 269 7.27 4.96 20.51
C ILE A 269 8.69 5.52 20.66
N ASP A 270 9.23 5.44 21.88
CA ASP A 270 10.63 5.81 22.13
C ASP A 270 11.54 4.83 21.36
N PRO A 271 12.53 5.31 20.59
CA PRO A 271 13.52 4.44 19.94
C PRO A 271 14.18 3.40 20.87
N ALA A 272 14.27 3.67 22.18
CA ALA A 272 14.77 2.71 23.15
C ALA A 272 13.84 1.49 23.35
N ASP A 273 12.54 1.64 23.09
CA ASP A 273 11.50 0.63 23.32
C ASP A 273 11.23 -0.25 22.08
N VAL A 274 11.89 0.01 20.95
CA VAL A 274 11.82 -0.81 19.73
C VAL A 274 12.97 -1.81 19.58
N ASN A 275 13.85 -1.92 20.58
CA ASN A 275 14.93 -2.89 20.54
C ASN A 275 14.42 -4.29 20.94
N CYS A 276 14.20 -5.15 19.96
CA CYS A 276 13.74 -6.53 20.12
C CYS A 276 14.81 -7.50 20.68
N ASN A 277 15.99 -7.01 21.10
CA ASN A 277 17.12 -7.81 21.59
C ASN A 277 17.29 -7.79 23.12
#